data_AF-A0A9N9NW86-F1
#
_entry.id   AF-A0A9N9NW86-F1
#
_cell.length_a   1.000
_cell.length_b   1.000
_cell.length_c   1.000
_cell.angle_alpha   90.00
_cell.angle_beta   90.00
_cell.angle_gamma   90.00
#
_symmetry.space_group_name_H-M   'P 1'
#
loop_
_entity.id
_entity.type
_entity.pdbx_description
1 polymer ?
#
loop_
_entity_poly.entity_id
_entity_poly.type
_entity_poly.pdbx_seq_one_letter_code
_entity_poly.pdbx_strand_id
1 'polypeptide(L)'
;YPNETQLNIAQYFNQKYLALNLERSTISKILKKKDKWLAIPDNEANTAVFRYKKVKSLLLDKAMQLWIEQVVDNQMFLMEAIIKEKAEFFAWALGLPDGVLKFSNG
;
A
#
# COMPACT_ATOMS: atom_id res chain seq x y z
N TYR A 1 10.54 19.50 19.60
CA TYR A 1 9.15 19.88 19.89
C TYR A 1 8.55 19.15 21.10
N PRO A 2 9.16 19.15 22.30
CA PRO A 2 8.41 18.75 23.49
C PRO A 2 7.56 19.95 23.92
N ASN A 3 6.24 19.77 24.07
CA ASN A 3 5.23 20.73 24.58
C ASN A 3 4.38 21.52 23.58
N GLU A 4 4.57 21.36 22.26
CA GLU A 4 3.63 21.96 21.30
C GLU A 4 2.32 21.16 21.24
N THR A 5 1.20 21.86 21.19
CA THR A 5 -0.10 21.20 21.10
C THR A 5 -0.28 20.55 19.72
N GLN A 6 -1.00 19.43 19.66
CA GLN A 6 -1.30 18.77 18.39
C GLN A 6 -2.04 19.69 17.39
N LEU A 7 -2.76 20.70 17.90
CA LEU A 7 -3.41 21.72 17.09
C LEU A 7 -2.38 22.65 16.44
N ASN A 8 -1.41 23.15 17.22
CA ASN A 8 -0.33 24.00 16.70
C ASN A 8 0.50 23.26 15.65
N ILE A 9 0.77 21.97 15.87
CA ILE A 9 1.44 21.12 14.89
C ILE A 9 0.63 21.08 13.58
N ALA A 10 -0.69 20.82 13.66
CA ALA A 10 -1.54 20.78 12.46
C ALA A 10 -1.54 22.12 11.71
N GLN A 11 -1.69 23.23 12.44
CA GLN A 11 -1.67 24.59 11.88
C GLN A 11 -0.35 24.91 11.19
N TYR A 12 0.78 24.58 11.82
CA TYR A 12 2.11 24.77 11.23
C TYR A 12 2.24 24.06 9.88
N PHE A 13 1.81 22.79 9.80
CA PHE A 13 1.89 22.03 8.56
C PHE A 13 0.92 22.53 7.48
N ASN A 14 -0.31 22.92 7.85
CA ASN A 14 -1.27 23.48 6.89
C ASN A 14 -0.83 24.85 6.36
N GLN A 15 -0.17 25.67 7.19
CA GLN A 15 0.41 26.94 6.77
C GLN A 15 1.60 26.72 5.82
N LYS A 16 2.47 25.76 6.15
CA LYS A 16 3.66 25.46 5.36
C LYS A 16 3.35 24.76 4.04
N TYR A 17 2.32 23.93 4.01
CA TYR A 17 1.92 23.13 2.85
C TYR A 17 0.45 23.38 2.52
N LEU A 18 0.20 24.30 1.58
CA LEU A 18 -1.13 24.78 1.21
C LEU A 18 -2.08 23.68 0.68
N ALA A 19 -1.53 22.57 0.20
CA ALA A 19 -2.30 21.41 -0.27
C ALA A 19 -2.76 20.48 0.86
N LEU A 20 -2.33 20.72 2.10
CA LEU A 20 -2.71 19.92 3.26
C LEU A 20 -3.84 20.58 4.03
N ASN A 21 -4.76 19.75 4.53
CA ASN A 21 -5.78 20.15 5.49
C ASN A 21 -5.79 19.14 6.65
N LEU A 22 -4.71 19.15 7.43
CA LEU A 22 -4.53 18.27 8.58
C LEU A 22 -5.39 18.75 9.74
N GLU A 23 -6.21 17.85 10.27
CA GLU A 23 -6.88 18.04 11.55
C GLU A 23 -5.95 17.65 12.72
N ARG A 24 -6.25 18.19 13.90
CA ARG A 24 -5.66 17.73 15.18
C ARG A 24 -5.79 16.21 15.36
N SER A 25 -6.90 15.64 14.90
CA SER A 25 -7.17 14.19 14.95
C SER A 25 -6.17 13.38 14.12
N THR A 26 -5.75 13.93 12.96
CA THR A 26 -4.73 13.36 12.07
C THR A 26 -3.36 13.37 12.73
N ILE A 27 -2.97 14.48 13.37
CA ILE A 27 -1.71 14.56 14.13
C ILE A 27 -1.69 13.53 15.26
N SER A 28 -2.81 13.38 16.00
CA SER A 28 -2.93 12.36 17.04
C SER A 28 -2.74 10.94 16.50
N LYS A 29 -3.35 10.60 15.35
CA LYS A 29 -3.19 9.29 14.70
C LYS A 29 -1.75 9.01 14.28
N ILE A 30 -1.05 10.02 13.74
CA ILE A 30 0.35 9.91 13.33
C ILE A 30 1.23 9.66 14.57
N LEU A 31 1.11 10.51 15.60
CA LEU A 31 1.93 10.41 16.81
C LEU A 31 1.68 9.11 17.59
N LYS A 32 0.45 8.59 17.62
CA LYS A 32 0.13 7.28 18.21
C LYS A 32 0.86 6.11 17.53
N LYS A 33 1.29 6.28 16.28
CA LYS A 33 2.04 5.28 15.51
C LYS A 33 3.47 5.74 15.23
N LYS A 34 4.03 6.63 16.07
CA LYS A 34 5.35 7.25 15.88
C LYS A 34 6.44 6.22 15.54
N ASP A 35 6.54 5.14 16.32
CA ASP A 35 7.60 4.14 16.13
C ASP A 35 7.49 3.45 14.76
N LYS A 36 6.27 3.19 14.29
CA LYS A 36 6.03 2.67 12.94
C LYS A 36 6.58 3.62 11.87
N TRP A 37 6.32 4.92 12.00
CA TRP A 37 6.75 5.91 11.01
C TRP A 37 8.25 6.15 11.05
N LEU A 38 8.88 6.08 12.22
CA LEU A 38 10.34 6.20 12.38
C LEU A 38 11.11 4.96 11.92
N ALA A 39 10.47 3.79 11.86
CA ALA A 39 11.09 2.56 11.41
C ALA A 39 11.19 2.42 9.87
N ILE A 40 10.62 3.36 9.11
CA ILE A 40 10.68 3.37 7.64
C ILE A 40 12.03 3.96 7.22
N PRO A 41 12.88 3.23 6.48
CA PRO A 41 14.17 3.75 6.00
C PRO A 41 13.98 4.91 5.01
N ASP A 42 14.80 5.95 5.13
CA ASP A 42 14.74 7.13 4.24
C ASP A 42 15.04 6.81 2.76
N ASN A 43 15.62 5.64 2.46
CA ASN A 43 16.01 5.23 1.12
C ASN A 43 14.99 4.35 0.39
N GLU A 44 13.89 3.94 1.02
CA GLU A 44 12.92 3.10 0.33
C GLU A 44 12.12 3.94 -0.68
N ALA A 45 12.08 3.48 -1.94
CA ALA A 45 11.16 3.97 -2.98
C ALA A 45 9.66 3.87 -2.60
N ASN A 46 9.35 3.41 -1.38
CA ASN A 46 8.01 3.27 -0.80
C ASN A 46 7.40 4.59 -0.27
N THR A 47 8.03 5.75 -0.49
CA THR A 47 7.48 7.06 -0.09
C THR A 47 6.12 7.37 -0.74
N ALA A 48 5.73 6.65 -1.80
CA ALA A 48 4.42 6.74 -2.44
C ALA A 48 3.32 5.83 -1.84
N VAL A 49 3.63 4.98 -0.84
CA VAL A 49 2.65 4.06 -0.25
C VAL A 49 1.75 4.80 0.74
N PHE A 50 0.68 5.42 0.23
CA PHE A 50 -0.34 6.12 1.04
C PHE A 50 -1.05 5.19 2.03
N ARG A 51 -1.20 3.90 1.69
CA ARG A 51 -1.87 2.91 2.54
C ARG A 51 -1.20 1.55 2.44
N TYR A 52 -0.61 1.10 3.55
CA TYR A 52 -0.22 -0.30 3.70
C TYR A 52 -1.49 -1.17 3.77
N LYS A 53 -1.78 -1.89 2.69
CA LYS A 53 -2.80 -2.95 2.69
C LYS A 53 -2.09 -4.26 3.06
N LYS A 54 -2.61 -4.95 4.06
CA LYS A 54 -2.15 -6.31 4.39
C LYS A 54 -2.43 -7.20 3.18
N VAL A 55 -1.40 -7.79 2.61
CA VAL A 55 -1.51 -8.81 1.56
C VAL A 55 -2.27 -10.00 2.15
N LYS A 56 -3.34 -10.44 1.47
CA LYS A 56 -4.21 -11.54 1.95
C LYS A 56 -3.48 -12.89 1.95
N SER A 57 -2.61 -13.12 0.96
CA SER A 57 -1.78 -14.32 0.84
C SER A 57 -0.42 -13.94 0.26
N LEU A 58 0.63 -14.06 1.07
CA LEU A 58 2.01 -13.77 0.66
C LEU A 58 2.49 -14.75 -0.43
N LEU A 59 2.04 -16.00 -0.38
CA LEU A 59 2.39 -17.01 -1.38
C LEU A 59 1.78 -16.66 -2.74
N LEU A 60 0.52 -16.23 -2.76
CA LEU A 60 -0.13 -15.80 -3.99
C LEU A 60 0.56 -14.57 -4.59
N ASP A 61 0.91 -13.60 -3.75
CA ASP A 61 1.60 -12.37 -4.18
C ASP A 61 2.96 -12.70 -4.84
N LYS A 62 3.75 -13.59 -4.22
CA LYS A 62 5.01 -14.06 -4.81
C LYS A 62 4.82 -14.81 -6.12
N ALA A 63 3.82 -15.69 -6.22
CA ALA A 63 3.52 -16.42 -7.45
C ALA A 63 3.14 -15.46 -8.60
N MET A 64 2.33 -14.44 -8.29
CA MET A 64 1.97 -13.39 -9.25
C MET A 64 3.17 -12.55 -9.67
N GLN A 65 4.05 -12.15 -8.74
CA GLN A 65 5.27 -11.40 -9.05
C GLN A 65 6.17 -12.17 -10.02
N LEU A 66 6.47 -13.44 -9.72
CA LEU A 66 7.29 -14.29 -10.59
C LEU A 66 6.69 -14.45 -11.99
N TRP A 67 5.37 -14.61 -12.08
CA TRP A 67 4.70 -14.71 -13.37
C TRP A 67 4.72 -13.38 -14.14
N ILE A 68 4.52 -12.25 -13.47
CA ILE A 68 4.59 -10.92 -14.12
C ILE A 68 6.01 -10.67 -14.64
N GLU A 69 7.04 -10.98 -13.87
CA GLU A 69 8.44 -10.89 -14.31
C GLU A 69 8.66 -11.70 -15.60
N GLN A 70 8.20 -12.95 -15.64
CA GLN A 70 8.27 -13.78 -16.85
C GLN A 70 7.52 -13.18 -18.04
N VAL A 71 6.33 -12.63 -17.82
CA VAL A 71 5.51 -12.02 -18.88
C VAL A 71 6.17 -10.77 -19.45
N VAL A 72 6.76 -9.94 -18.59
CA VAL A 72 7.52 -8.75 -18.99
C VAL A 72 8.79 -9.14 -19.76
N ASP A 73 9.55 -10.11 -19.27
CA ASP A 73 10.77 -10.60 -19.93
C ASP A 73 10.49 -11.16 -21.33
N ASN A 74 9.34 -11.80 -21.50
CA ASN A 74 8.88 -12.33 -22.79
C ASN A 74 8.13 -11.31 -23.66
N GLN A 75 8.11 -10.02 -23.26
CA GLN A 75 7.41 -8.93 -23.97
C GLN A 75 5.93 -9.23 -24.27
N MET A 76 5.28 -10.01 -23.42
CA MET A 76 3.87 -10.37 -23.57
C MET A 76 2.96 -9.25 -23.04
N PHE A 77 1.79 -9.09 -23.66
CA PHE A 77 0.83 -8.06 -23.27
C PHE A 77 0.10 -8.42 -21.97
N LEU A 78 0.13 -7.52 -20.98
CA LEU A 78 -0.60 -7.64 -19.72
C LEU A 78 -1.95 -6.95 -19.82
N MET A 79 -2.99 -7.72 -20.14
CA MET A 79 -4.37 -7.27 -20.04
C MET A 79 -4.96 -7.64 -18.68
N GLU A 80 -5.85 -6.79 -18.16
CA GLU A 80 -6.52 -7.02 -16.87
C GLU A 80 -7.19 -8.41 -16.78
N ALA A 81 -7.83 -8.87 -17.86
CA ALA A 81 -8.46 -10.19 -17.90
C ALA A 81 -7.46 -11.33 -17.68
N ILE A 82 -6.26 -11.23 -18.29
CA ILE A 82 -5.20 -12.24 -18.17
C ILE A 82 -4.64 -12.24 -16.74
N ILE A 83 -4.48 -11.06 -16.14
CA ILE A 83 -4.03 -10.91 -14.75
C ILE A 83 -5.05 -11.55 -13.79
N LYS A 84 -6.34 -11.30 -14.00
CA LYS A 84 -7.44 -11.88 -13.20
C LYS A 84 -7.46 -13.39 -13.30
N GLU A 85 -7.44 -13.93 -14.52
CA GLU A 85 -7.43 -15.37 -14.79
C GLU A 85 -6.21 -16.05 -14.13
N LYS A 86 -5.02 -15.47 -14.26
CA LYS A 86 -3.82 -16.05 -13.65
C LYS A 86 -3.87 -16.01 -12.12
N ALA A 87 -4.39 -14.92 -11.55
CA ALA A 87 -4.55 -14.80 -10.10
C ALA A 87 -5.52 -15.86 -9.56
N GLU A 88 -6.63 -16.11 -10.26
CA GLU A 88 -7.59 -17.16 -9.91
C GLU A 88 -6.97 -18.56 -10.01
N PHE A 89 -6.22 -18.83 -11.09
CA PHE A 89 -5.49 -20.09 -11.24
C PHE A 89 -4.53 -20.35 -10.07
N PHE A 90 -3.73 -19.36 -9.68
CA PHE A 90 -2.82 -19.52 -8.53
C PHE A 90 -3.57 -19.61 -7.20
N ALA A 91 -4.67 -18.87 -7.03
CA ALA A 91 -5.47 -18.99 -5.81
C ALA A 91 -6.04 -20.40 -5.65
N TRP A 92 -6.58 -20.97 -6.74
CA TRP A 92 -7.03 -22.36 -6.78
C TRP A 92 -5.89 -23.34 -6.50
N ALA A 93 -4.74 -23.19 -7.15
CA ALA A 93 -3.58 -24.06 -6.95
C ALA A 93 -3.02 -24.01 -5.51
N LEU A 94 -3.19 -22.89 -4.81
CA LEU A 94 -2.81 -22.71 -3.42
C LEU A 94 -3.91 -23.13 -2.42
N GLY A 95 -5.02 -23.69 -2.90
CA GLY A 95 -6.14 -24.12 -2.05
C GLY A 95 -6.88 -22.97 -1.38
N LEU A 96 -6.85 -21.77 -1.96
CA LEU A 96 -7.61 -20.65 -1.45
C LEU A 96 -9.09 -20.79 -1.84
N PRO A 97 -10.04 -20.38 -0.97
CA PRO A 97 -11.47 -20.47 -1.29
C PRO A 97 -11.86 -19.61 -2.49
N ASP A 98 -12.87 -20.05 -3.23
CA ASP A 98 -13.49 -19.26 -4.29
C ASP A 98 -13.98 -17.91 -3.76
N GLY A 99 -13.76 -16.85 -4.54
CA GLY A 99 -14.13 -15.49 -4.14
C GLY A 99 -13.22 -14.83 -3.08
N VAL A 100 -12.10 -15.45 -2.71
CA VAL A 100 -11.09 -14.81 -1.84
C VAL A 100 -10.49 -13.56 -2.50
N LEU A 101 -10.38 -13.60 -3.82
CA LEU A 101 -9.92 -12.50 -4.65
C LEU A 101 -11.06 -11.53 -4.90
N LYS A 102 -10.77 -10.26 -4.64
CA LYS A 102 -11.66 -9.15 -4.99
C LYS A 102 -10.85 -8.23 -5.88
N PHE A 103 -11.21 -8.20 -7.14
CA PHE A 103 -10.64 -7.28 -8.09
C PHE A 103 -11.40 -5.95 -8.00
N SER A 104 -10.68 -4.84 -7.91
CA SER A 104 -11.30 -3.54 -8.16
C SER A 104 -11.57 -3.44 -9.64
N ASN A 105 -12.77 -3.03 -10.02
CA ASN A 105 -12.96 -2.46 -11.34
C ASN A 105 -12.31 -1.08 -11.28
N GLY A 106 -11.29 -0.86 -12.12
CA GLY A 106 -10.56 0.41 -12.18
C GLY A 106 -11.47 1.61 -12.37
#